data_AF-A0A7K3PRJ1-F1
#
_entry.id   AF-A0A7K3PRJ1-F1
#
_cell.length_a   1.000
_cell.length_b   1.000
_cell.length_c   1.000
_cell.angle_alpha   90.00
_cell.angle_beta   90.00
_cell.angle_gamma   90.00
#
_symmetry.space_group_name_H-M   'P 1'
#
loop_
_entity.id
_entity.type
_entity.pdbx_description
1 polymer ?
#
loop_
_entity_poly.entity_id
_entity_poly.type
_entity_poly.pdbx_seq_one_letter_code
_entity_poly.pdbx_strand_id
1 'polypeptide(L)'
;MAAGPVHERLAALELVDHHCHGAVTGDLDRAGFESLLTEGEAWPGVSPFDSPVGLAVRRHCAPLLDLPRHAPADAYVARRAELGAAEVNRRFLRAAGTGVFCVDTGYAPHPVTGPAELAEAAGATAYEVVRLEGVAEAV
;
A
#
# COMPACT_ATOMS: atom_id res chain seq x y z
N MET A 1 4.63 26.44 11.48
CA MET A 1 3.45 27.30 11.29
C MET A 1 2.22 26.41 11.37
N ALA A 2 1.15 26.85 12.05
CA ALA A 2 -0.12 26.13 11.97
C ALA A 2 -0.59 26.10 10.50
N ALA A 3 -1.20 24.99 10.10
CA ALA A 3 -1.81 24.90 8.78
C ALA A 3 -2.90 25.97 8.64
N GLY A 4 -3.01 26.60 7.47
CA GLY A 4 -4.11 27.54 7.21
C GLY A 4 -5.45 26.80 7.04
N PRO A 5 -6.58 27.52 7.10
CA PRO A 5 -7.93 26.92 7.05
C PRO A 5 -8.20 26.10 5.79
N VAL A 6 -7.58 26.46 4.65
CA VAL A 6 -7.67 25.68 3.41
C VAL A 6 -7.01 24.31 3.56
N HIS A 7 -5.82 24.25 4.16
CA HIS A 7 -5.10 22.99 4.38
C HIS A 7 -5.88 22.09 5.35
N GLU A 8 -6.40 22.65 6.43
CA GLU A 8 -7.25 21.90 7.38
C GLU A 8 -8.49 21.33 6.69
N ARG A 9 -9.14 22.12 5.82
CA ARG A 9 -10.31 21.64 5.07
C ARG A 9 -9.95 20.51 4.12
N LEU A 10 -8.85 20.63 3.37
CA LEU A 10 -8.40 19.60 2.43
C LEU A 10 -8.00 18.31 3.16
N ALA A 11 -7.30 18.42 4.29
CA ALA A 11 -6.89 17.27 5.10
C ALA A 11 -8.05 16.48 5.72
N ALA A 12 -9.25 17.07 5.80
CA ALA A 12 -10.45 16.43 6.34
C ALA A 12 -11.34 15.78 5.26
N LEU A 13 -10.99 15.92 3.98
CA LEU A 13 -11.76 15.27 2.90
C LEU A 13 -11.32 13.82 2.74
N GLU A 14 -12.30 12.95 2.52
CA GLU A 14 -12.01 11.59 2.05
C GLU A 14 -11.50 11.61 0.62
N LEU A 15 -10.51 10.77 0.34
CA LEU A 15 -9.95 10.60 -0.99
C LEU A 15 -10.76 9.60 -1.81
N VAL A 16 -10.73 9.80 -3.13
CA VAL A 16 -11.14 8.81 -4.13
C VAL A 16 -9.88 8.36 -4.85
N ASP A 17 -9.49 7.12 -4.62
CA ASP A 17 -8.41 6.48 -5.36
C ASP A 17 -8.98 5.90 -6.66
N HIS A 18 -8.91 6.69 -7.73
CA HIS A 18 -9.58 6.37 -8.99
C HIS A 18 -8.91 5.25 -9.78
N HIS A 19 -7.72 4.80 -9.38
CA HIS A 19 -7.04 3.65 -9.98
C HIS A 19 -6.00 3.10 -9.02
N CYS A 20 -6.28 1.92 -8.48
CA CYS A 20 -5.38 1.19 -7.60
C CYS A 20 -5.41 -0.30 -7.91
N HIS A 21 -4.56 -1.05 -7.22
CA HIS A 21 -4.59 -2.51 -7.19
C HIS A 21 -4.88 -2.99 -5.77
N GLY A 22 -5.19 -4.29 -5.65
CA GLY A 22 -5.33 -4.92 -4.33
C GLY A 22 -4.03 -4.88 -3.51
N ALA A 23 -4.17 -5.01 -2.19
CA ALA A 23 -3.03 -5.15 -1.29
C ALA A 23 -2.60 -6.62 -1.20
N VAL A 24 -1.29 -6.87 -1.08
CA VAL A 24 -0.77 -8.25 -0.93
C VAL A 24 -1.34 -8.90 0.33
N THR A 25 -1.80 -10.15 0.18
CA THR A 25 -2.51 -10.89 1.24
C THR A 25 -1.60 -11.76 2.09
N GLY A 26 -0.43 -12.14 1.57
CA GLY A 26 0.56 -12.96 2.28
C GLY A 26 1.58 -12.14 3.05
N ASP A 27 2.15 -12.76 4.09
CA ASP A 27 3.31 -12.20 4.79
C ASP A 27 4.52 -12.16 3.85
N LEU A 28 5.24 -11.03 3.87
CA LEU A 28 6.40 -10.80 3.02
C LEU A 28 7.68 -10.93 3.83
N ASP A 29 8.62 -11.71 3.30
CA ASP A 29 10.00 -11.63 3.74
C ASP A 29 10.66 -10.34 3.22
N ARG A 30 11.94 -10.14 3.55
CA ARG A 30 12.69 -8.95 3.15
C ARG A 30 12.75 -8.79 1.63
N ALA A 31 13.00 -9.88 0.91
CA ALA A 31 13.16 -9.86 -0.55
C ALA A 31 11.84 -9.56 -1.25
N GLY A 32 10.75 -10.22 -0.82
CA GLY A 32 9.40 -9.98 -1.34
C GLY A 32 8.88 -8.59 -0.99
N PHE A 33 9.28 -8.00 0.13
CA PHE A 33 8.95 -6.60 0.41
C PHE A 33 9.77 -5.64 -0.46
N GLU A 34 11.08 -5.87 -0.61
CA GLU A 34 11.95 -5.02 -1.44
C GLU A 34 11.53 -5.03 -2.92
N SER A 35 11.03 -6.16 -3.44
CA SER A 35 10.52 -6.22 -4.81
C SER A 35 9.28 -5.34 -5.04
N LEU A 36 8.56 -4.96 -3.98
CA LEU A 36 7.40 -4.07 -4.06
C LEU A 36 7.74 -2.59 -3.83
N LEU A 37 9.02 -2.26 -3.61
CA LEU A 37 9.48 -0.87 -3.48
C LEU A 37 10.00 -0.30 -4.80
N THR A 38 9.94 -1.06 -5.89
CA THR A 38 10.51 -0.71 -7.19
C THR A 38 9.73 -1.39 -8.32
N GLU A 39 9.61 -0.70 -9.46
CA GLU A 39 9.07 -1.26 -10.71
C GLU A 39 10.17 -1.91 -11.58
N GLY A 40 11.43 -1.67 -11.25
CA GLY A 40 12.59 -2.24 -11.93
C GLY A 40 13.16 -3.46 -11.21
N GLU A 41 14.08 -4.15 -11.89
CA GLU A 41 14.81 -5.28 -11.31
C GLU A 41 15.74 -4.87 -10.16
N ALA A 42 16.08 -5.84 -9.30
CA ALA A 42 17.04 -5.64 -8.23
C ALA A 42 18.42 -5.24 -8.80
N TRP A 43 18.96 -4.11 -8.32
CA TRP A 43 20.28 -3.64 -8.72
C TRP A 43 21.35 -4.12 -7.72
N PRO A 44 22.44 -4.77 -8.18
CA PRO A 44 23.47 -5.29 -7.28
C PRO A 44 24.05 -4.21 -6.34
N GLY A 45 24.03 -4.49 -5.04
CA GLY A 45 24.60 -3.60 -4.01
C GLY A 45 23.74 -2.37 -3.65
N VAL A 46 22.52 -2.26 -4.17
CA VAL A 46 21.58 -1.18 -3.86
C VAL A 46 20.30 -1.77 -3.30
N SER A 47 19.93 -1.38 -2.08
CA SER A 47 18.63 -1.77 -1.51
C SER A 47 17.53 -0.81 -1.96
N PRO A 48 16.34 -1.30 -2.38
CA PRO A 48 15.19 -0.44 -2.64
C PRO A 48 14.76 0.41 -1.43
N PHE A 49 15.18 0.05 -0.21
CA PHE A 49 14.98 0.89 0.99
C PHE A 49 15.77 2.21 0.97
N ASP A 50 16.80 2.31 0.13
CA ASP A 50 17.61 3.53 -0.06
C ASP A 50 17.04 4.45 -1.15
N SER A 51 15.95 4.03 -1.82
CA SER A 51 15.21 4.87 -2.76
C SER A 51 14.32 5.91 -2.04
N PRO A 52 13.84 6.95 -2.74
CA PRO A 52 12.83 7.87 -2.20
C PRO A 52 11.57 7.15 -1.68
N VAL A 53 11.13 6.08 -2.34
CA VAL A 53 9.97 5.26 -1.91
C VAL A 53 10.29 4.54 -0.61
N GLY A 54 11.46 3.89 -0.51
CA GLY A 54 11.91 3.22 0.70
C GLY A 54 12.03 4.16 1.91
N LEU A 55 12.49 5.40 1.68
CA LEU A 55 12.52 6.43 2.71
C LEU A 55 11.11 6.89 3.12
N ALA A 56 10.21 7.09 2.14
CA ALA A 56 8.83 7.50 2.38
C ALA A 56 8.06 6.45 3.18
N VAL A 57 8.17 5.17 2.82
CA VAL A 57 7.55 4.06 3.56
C VAL A 57 7.99 4.07 5.02
N ARG A 58 9.30 4.13 5.29
CA ARG A 58 9.79 4.16 6.68
C ARG A 58 9.45 5.46 7.42
N ARG A 59 9.19 6.56 6.69
CA ARG A 59 8.72 7.83 7.27
C ARG A 59 7.26 7.77 7.68
N HIS A 60 6.39 7.29 6.80
CA HIS A 60 4.94 7.42 6.92
C HIS A 60 4.28 6.17 7.52
N CYS A 61 4.76 4.98 7.15
CA CYS A 61 4.15 3.71 7.51
C CYS A 61 4.69 3.15 8.83
N ALA A 62 5.97 3.36 9.15
CA ALA A 62 6.56 2.83 10.38
C ALA A 62 5.84 3.30 11.66
N PRO A 63 5.46 4.60 11.81
CA PRO A 63 4.68 5.06 12.96
C PRO A 63 3.31 4.39 13.12
N LEU A 64 2.68 3.95 12.02
CA LEU A 64 1.41 3.24 12.05
C LEU A 64 1.56 1.79 12.55
N LEU A 65 2.79 1.27 12.58
CA LEU A 65 3.14 -0.06 13.11
C LEU A 65 3.81 0.01 14.49
N ASP A 66 3.64 1.13 15.18
CA ASP A 66 4.20 1.39 16.52
C ASP A 66 5.74 1.49 16.53
N LEU A 67 6.35 1.83 15.39
CA LEU A 67 7.79 2.05 15.26
C LEU A 67 8.15 3.55 15.16
N PRO A 68 9.38 3.94 15.54
CA PRO A 68 9.85 5.29 15.27
C PRO A 68 9.83 5.64 13.78
N ARG A 69 9.59 6.91 13.47
CA ARG A 69 9.79 7.44 12.11
C ARG A 69 11.22 7.13 11.65
N HIS A 70 11.35 6.60 10.44
CA HIS A 70 12.62 6.16 9.86
C HIS A 70 13.29 4.99 10.60
N ALA A 71 12.50 4.10 11.24
CA ALA A 71 13.02 2.85 11.79
C ALA A 71 13.91 2.10 10.77
N PRO A 72 14.95 1.37 11.21
CA PRO A 72 15.78 0.56 10.32
C PRO A 72 14.95 -0.40 9.46
N ALA A 73 15.37 -0.65 8.22
CA ALA A 73 14.62 -1.50 7.29
C ALA A 73 14.31 -2.89 7.86
N ASP A 74 15.28 -3.53 8.50
CA ASP A 74 15.11 -4.87 9.07
C ASP A 74 14.10 -4.86 10.23
N ALA A 75 14.12 -3.83 11.07
CA ALA A 75 13.13 -3.66 12.14
C ALA A 75 11.71 -3.43 11.58
N TYR A 76 11.61 -2.67 10.48
CA TYR A 76 10.33 -2.42 9.80
C TYR A 76 9.75 -3.71 9.20
N VAL A 77 10.56 -4.51 8.50
CA VAL A 77 10.13 -5.79 7.92
C VAL A 77 9.78 -6.80 9.03
N ALA A 78 10.61 -6.92 10.07
CA ALA A 78 10.33 -7.81 11.20
C ALA A 78 9.00 -7.46 11.87
N ARG A 79 8.73 -6.17 12.09
CA ARG A 79 7.46 -5.73 12.69
C ARG A 79 6.25 -6.05 11.83
N ARG A 80 6.38 -5.95 10.50
CA ARG A 80 5.31 -6.38 9.57
C ARG A 80 5.03 -7.87 9.71
N ALA A 81 6.07 -8.70 9.77
CA ALA A 81 5.92 -10.15 9.94
C ALA A 81 5.30 -10.51 11.30
N GLU A 82 5.65 -9.82 12.38
CA GLU A 82 5.03 -10.02 13.70
C GLU A 82 3.53 -9.72 13.73
N LEU A 83 3.10 -8.68 13.00
CA LEU A 83 1.69 -8.26 12.94
C LEU A 83 0.86 -9.10 11.96
N GLY A 84 1.48 -9.54 10.87
CA GLY A 84 0.82 -10.22 9.76
C GLY A 84 0.19 -9.26 8.74
N ALA A 85 0.11 -9.70 7.48
CA ALA A 85 -0.33 -8.89 6.35
C ALA A 85 -1.73 -8.30 6.53
N ALA A 86 -2.69 -9.07 7.06
CA ALA A 86 -4.06 -8.61 7.28
C ALA A 86 -4.13 -7.43 8.26
N GLU A 87 -3.40 -7.49 9.38
CA GLU A 87 -3.36 -6.41 10.37
C GLU A 87 -2.69 -5.17 9.79
N VAL A 88 -1.58 -5.36 9.09
CA VAL A 88 -0.83 -4.26 8.47
C VAL A 88 -1.68 -3.56 7.39
N ASN A 89 -2.33 -4.31 6.52
CA ASN A 89 -3.23 -3.77 5.50
C ASN A 89 -4.37 -2.99 6.15
N ARG A 90 -5.02 -3.55 7.17
CA ARG A 90 -6.10 -2.86 7.90
C ARG A 90 -5.64 -1.52 8.47
N ARG A 91 -4.48 -1.48 9.15
CA ARG A 91 -3.95 -0.24 9.73
C ARG A 91 -3.64 0.81 8.66
N PHE A 92 -3.02 0.41 7.57
CA PHE A 92 -2.60 1.34 6.52
C PHE A 92 -3.77 1.87 5.71
N LEU A 93 -4.67 0.98 5.28
CA LEU A 93 -5.83 1.37 4.49
C LEU A 93 -6.78 2.28 5.28
N ARG A 94 -6.98 2.03 6.58
CA ARG A 94 -7.77 2.92 7.44
C ARG A 94 -7.10 4.27 7.67
N ALA A 95 -5.77 4.31 7.73
CA ALA A 95 -5.01 5.54 7.91
C ALA A 95 -4.90 6.37 6.61
N ALA A 96 -5.14 5.78 5.44
CA ALA A 96 -5.02 6.46 4.16
C ALA A 96 -6.09 7.54 3.94
N GLY A 97 -7.22 7.47 4.64
CA GLY A 97 -8.32 8.44 4.48
C GLY A 97 -9.05 8.32 3.15
N THR A 98 -8.95 7.16 2.48
CA THR A 98 -9.62 6.89 1.21
C THR A 98 -10.99 6.27 1.45
N GLY A 99 -12.05 6.94 0.99
CA GLY A 99 -13.43 6.46 1.10
C GLY A 99 -13.89 5.60 -0.08
N VAL A 100 -13.24 5.75 -1.25
CA VAL A 100 -13.56 5.00 -2.47
C VAL A 100 -12.28 4.53 -3.16
N PHE A 101 -12.27 3.25 -3.53
CA PHE A 101 -11.23 2.61 -4.35
C PHE A 101 -11.81 2.12 -5.67
N CYS A 102 -11.15 2.42 -6.79
CA CYS A 102 -11.42 1.81 -8.08
C CYS A 102 -10.26 0.84 -8.38
N VAL A 103 -10.52 -0.45 -8.22
CA VAL A 103 -9.52 -1.51 -8.19
C VAL A 103 -9.42 -2.18 -9.56
N ASP A 104 -8.28 -2.05 -10.22
CA ASP A 104 -7.96 -2.83 -11.43
C ASP A 104 -7.65 -4.28 -11.04
N THR A 105 -8.53 -5.18 -11.50
CA THR A 105 -8.49 -6.63 -11.23
C THR A 105 -7.76 -7.42 -12.32
N GLY A 106 -7.31 -6.76 -13.38
CA GLY A 106 -6.67 -7.40 -14.54
C GLY A 106 -5.16 -7.59 -14.43
N TYR A 107 -4.53 -7.15 -13.33
CA TYR A 107 -3.10 -7.31 -13.12
C TYR A 107 -2.78 -7.61 -11.66
N ALA A 108 -2.26 -8.82 -11.40
CA ALA A 108 -1.93 -9.31 -10.05
C ALA A 108 -0.66 -10.18 -10.08
N PRO A 109 0.55 -9.59 -10.09
CA PRO A 109 1.81 -10.35 -10.04
C PRO A 109 2.01 -11.09 -8.71
N HIS A 110 1.22 -10.73 -7.69
CA HIS A 110 1.16 -11.40 -6.39
C HIS A 110 -0.31 -11.67 -6.02
N PRO A 111 -0.58 -12.63 -5.11
CA PRO A 111 -1.90 -12.77 -4.50
C PRO A 111 -2.28 -11.49 -3.74
N VAL A 112 -3.26 -10.76 -4.27
CA VAL A 112 -3.75 -9.49 -3.72
C VAL A 112 -5.23 -9.57 -3.38
N THR A 113 -5.70 -8.66 -2.53
CA THR A 113 -7.12 -8.56 -2.17
C THR A 113 -7.98 -8.28 -3.41
N GLY A 114 -9.15 -8.91 -3.48
CA GLY A 114 -10.22 -8.45 -4.37
C GLY A 114 -10.85 -7.13 -3.89
N PRO A 115 -11.72 -6.47 -4.68
CA PRO A 115 -12.38 -5.22 -4.30
C PRO A 115 -13.12 -5.32 -2.95
N ALA A 116 -13.87 -6.41 -2.72
CA ALA A 116 -14.63 -6.60 -1.48
C ALA A 116 -13.72 -6.72 -0.24
N GLU A 117 -12.63 -7.49 -0.34
CA GLU A 117 -11.66 -7.66 0.75
C GLU A 117 -10.91 -6.36 1.05
N LEU A 118 -10.56 -5.60 0.01
CA LEU A 118 -9.93 -4.28 0.15
C LEU A 118 -10.88 -3.29 0.86
N ALA A 119 -12.15 -3.26 0.45
CA ALA A 119 -13.19 -2.44 1.07
C ALA A 119 -13.38 -2.76 2.55
N GLU A 120 -13.41 -4.04 2.91
CA GLU A 120 -13.52 -4.49 4.31
C GLU A 120 -12.32 -4.03 5.15
N ALA A 121 -11.11 -4.27 4.65
CA ALA A 121 -9.88 -3.88 5.35
C ALA A 121 -9.80 -2.35 5.57
N ALA A 122 -10.17 -1.58 4.55
CA ALA A 122 -10.19 -0.11 4.58
C ALA A 122 -11.36 0.48 5.39
N GLY A 123 -12.47 -0.25 5.52
CA GLY A 123 -13.74 0.34 5.98
C GLY A 123 -14.30 1.35 4.97
N ALA A 124 -14.15 1.06 3.69
CA ALA A 124 -14.44 1.95 2.57
C ALA A 124 -15.35 1.27 1.53
N THR A 125 -15.60 1.94 0.40
CA THR A 125 -16.25 1.34 -0.77
C THR A 125 -15.20 1.00 -1.83
N ALA A 126 -15.35 -0.13 -2.52
CA ALA A 126 -14.51 -0.47 -3.66
C ALA A 126 -15.34 -0.87 -4.87
N TYR A 127 -14.87 -0.48 -6.05
CA TYR A 127 -15.43 -0.81 -7.35
C TYR A 127 -14.39 -1.55 -8.18
N GLU A 128 -14.84 -2.49 -9.01
CA GLU A 128 -13.98 -3.14 -9.99
C GLU A 128 -13.78 -2.25 -11.22
N VAL A 129 -12.53 -2.17 -11.67
CA VAL A 129 -12.14 -1.66 -12.98
C VAL A 129 -11.73 -2.84 -13.83
N VAL A 130 -12.51 -3.12 -14.87
CA VAL A 130 -12.24 -4.22 -15.82
C VAL A 130 -11.14 -3.80 -16.79
N ARG A 131 -10.02 -4.52 -16.79
CA ARG A 131 -8.91 -4.31 -17.74
C ARG A 131 -9.24 -4.92 -19.10
N LEU A 132 -9.31 -4.09 -20.13
CA LEU A 132 -9.77 -4.49 -21.46
C LEU A 132 -8.80 -5.45 -22.17
N GLU A 133 -7.50 -5.32 -21.90
CA GLU A 133 -6.46 -6.18 -22.46
C GLU A 133 -6.70 -7.65 -22.07
N GLY A 134 -6.94 -7.92 -20.79
CA GLY A 134 -7.21 -9.28 -20.32
C GLY A 134 -8.51 -9.87 -20.88
N VAL A 135 -9.53 -9.04 -21.14
CA VAL A 135 -10.74 -9.46 -21.84
C VAL A 135 -10.45 -9.82 -23.29
N ALA A 136 -9.64 -9.01 -23.97
CA ALA A 136 -9.28 -9.20 -25.38
C ALA A 136 -8.37 -10.43 -25.59
N GLU A 137 -7.50 -10.76 -24.62
CA GLU A 137 -6.64 -11.95 -24.67
C GLU A 137 -7.41 -13.26 -24.44
N ALA A 138 -8.60 -13.19 -23.84
CA ALA A 138 -9.43 -14.35 -23.51
C ALA A 138 -10.41 -14.77 -24.64
N VAL A 139 -10.44 -14.05 -25.76
CA VAL A 139 -11.35 -14.30 -26.90
C VAL A 139 -10.63 -14.79 -28.16
#